data_AF-A0A3N5IQG1-F1
#
_entry.id   AF-A0A3N5IQG1-F1
#
_cell.length_a   1.000
_cell.length_b   1.000
_cell.length_c   1.000
_cell.angle_alpha   90.00
_cell.angle_beta   90.00
_cell.angle_gamma   90.00
#
_symmetry.space_group_name_H-M   'P 1'
#
loop_
_entity.id
_entity.type
_entity.pdbx_description
1 polymer ?
#
loop_
_entity_poly.entity_id
_entity_poly.type
_entity_poly.pdbx_seq_one_letter_code
_entity_poly.pdbx_strand_id
1 'polypeptide(L)'
;MAREPIDAVGAWRIVLVEDDDDARQTLQELLELYGHQVLAVRDTGLNGFAAVPELRPDVAIPDVAILDVGLPKMNGFQLTG
;
A
#
# COMPACT_ATOMS: atom_id res chain seq x y z
N MET A 1 -8.22 22.21 18.17
CA MET A 1 -6.98 22.50 17.41
C MET A 1 -7.27 22.19 15.94
N ALA A 2 -7.19 23.17 15.04
CA ALA A 2 -7.28 22.91 13.61
C ALA A 2 -5.96 22.24 13.18
N ARG A 3 -6.03 21.08 12.52
CA ARG A 3 -4.84 20.47 11.90
C ARG A 3 -4.48 21.34 10.70
N GLU A 4 -3.20 21.67 10.56
CA GLU A 4 -2.73 22.32 9.34
C GLU A 4 -3.06 21.45 8.12
N PRO A 5 -3.36 22.05 6.97
CA PRO A 5 -3.52 21.31 5.73
C PRO A 5 -2.25 20.48 5.51
N ILE A 6 -2.41 19.20 5.24
CA ILE A 6 -1.30 18.38 4.76
C ILE A 6 -0.98 18.97 3.39
N ASP A 7 0.22 19.55 3.23
CA ASP A 7 0.67 20.04 1.93
C ASP A 7 0.42 18.97 0.87
N ALA A 8 0.00 19.38 -0.33
CA ALA A 8 -0.27 18.45 -1.42
C ALA A 8 0.99 17.64 -1.71
N VAL A 9 0.99 16.41 -1.23
CA VAL A 9 2.07 15.47 -1.40
C VAL A 9 2.15 15.14 -2.89
N GLY A 10 3.32 15.27 -3.49
CA GLY A 10 3.52 14.82 -4.88
C GLY A 10 3.13 13.34 -5.05
N ALA A 11 2.94 12.89 -6.29
CA ALA A 11 2.52 11.51 -6.55
C ALA A 11 3.50 10.50 -5.92
N TRP A 12 3.03 9.75 -4.91
CA TRP A 12 3.77 8.65 -4.28
C TRP A 12 3.41 7.32 -4.94
N ARG A 13 4.37 6.40 -4.93
CA ARG A 13 4.18 4.99 -5.31
C ARG A 13 3.89 4.19 -4.06
N ILE A 14 2.67 3.69 -3.96
CA ILE A 14 2.12 3.05 -2.77
C ILE A 14 1.89 1.57 -3.07
N VAL A 15 2.34 0.70 -2.17
CA VAL A 15 1.91 -0.69 -2.12
C VAL A 15 0.85 -0.81 -1.05
N LEU A 16 -0.32 -1.32 -1.39
CA LEU A 16 -1.44 -1.56 -0.48
C LEU A 16 -1.67 -3.07 -0.33
N VAL A 17 -1.60 -3.58 0.90
CA VAL A 17 -1.87 -4.98 1.24
C VAL A 17 -3.12 -5.06 2.11
N GLU A 18 -4.19 -5.67 1.58
CA GLU A 18 -5.52 -5.74 2.22
C GLU A 18 -6.27 -6.97 1.68
N ASP A 19 -6.76 -7.85 2.56
CA ASP A 19 -7.38 -9.13 2.17
C ASP A 19 -8.87 -8.98 1.82
N ASP A 20 -9.54 -7.98 2.41
CA ASP A 20 -10.90 -7.61 2.07
C ASP A 20 -10.96 -6.90 0.71
N ASP A 21 -11.77 -7.44 -0.21
CA ASP A 21 -11.82 -6.97 -1.59
C ASP A 21 -12.43 -5.57 -1.73
N ASP A 22 -13.47 -5.29 -0.95
CA ASP A 22 -14.17 -4.01 -1.00
C ASP A 22 -13.33 -2.90 -0.36
N ALA A 23 -12.71 -3.17 0.79
CA ALA A 23 -11.83 -2.24 1.47
C ALA A 23 -10.60 -1.91 0.62
N ARG A 24 -9.97 -2.92 0.02
CA ARG A 24 -8.80 -2.73 -0.84
C ARG A 24 -9.12 -1.88 -2.06
N GLN A 25 -10.21 -2.19 -2.75
CA GLN A 25 -10.61 -1.44 -3.95
C GLN A 25 -10.95 0.01 -3.59
N THR A 26 -11.74 0.22 -2.53
CA THR A 26 -12.14 1.56 -2.08
C THR A 26 -10.92 2.41 -1.73
N LEU A 27 -9.95 1.84 -1.00
CA LEU A 27 -8.75 2.58 -0.60
C LEU A 27 -7.80 2.82 -1.79
N GLN A 28 -7.68 1.87 -2.71
CA GLN A 28 -6.94 2.07 -3.95
C GLN A 28 -7.50 3.26 -4.74
N GLU A 29 -8.81 3.26 -5.02
CA GLU A 29 -9.47 4.32 -5.78
C GLU A 29 -9.31 5.70 -5.11
N LEU A 30 -9.41 5.75 -3.78
CA LEU A 30 -9.23 6.98 -3.03
C LEU A 30 -7.80 7.54 -3.15
N LEU A 31 -6.78 6.68 -3.00
CA LEU A 31 -5.37 7.08 -3.10
C LEU A 31 -5.01 7.51 -4.53
N GLU A 32 -5.53 6.82 -5.54
CA GLU A 32 -5.37 7.20 -6.94
C GLU A 32 -6.06 8.54 -7.25
N LEU A 33 -7.24 8.80 -6.67
CA LEU A 33 -7.94 10.09 -6.77
C LEU A 33 -7.13 11.25 -6.19
N TYR A 34 -6.32 10.98 -5.15
CA TYR A 34 -5.36 11.95 -4.61
C TYR A 34 -4.07 12.08 -5.42
N GLY A 35 -3.96 11.39 -6.56
CA GLY A 35 -2.84 11.50 -7.50
C GLY A 35 -1.67 10.56 -7.21
N HIS A 36 -1.87 9.55 -6.36
CA HIS A 36 -0.85 8.52 -6.10
C HIS A 36 -0.91 7.40 -7.14
N GLN A 37 0.18 6.65 -7.25
CA GLN A 37 0.25 5.41 -8.02
C GLN A 37 0.14 4.25 -7.03
N VAL A 38 -0.87 3.41 -7.17
CA VAL A 38 -1.15 2.36 -6.19
C VAL A 38 -1.00 0.98 -6.84
N LEU A 39 -0.26 0.10 -6.18
CA LEU A 39 -0.25 -1.33 -6.44
C LEU A 39 -0.97 -2.02 -5.27
N ALA A 40 -2.22 -2.41 -5.50
CA ALA A 40 -3.02 -3.11 -4.51
C ALA A 40 -2.87 -4.63 -4.65
N VAL A 41 -2.54 -5.30 -3.55
CA VAL A 41 -2.37 -6.76 -3.49
C VAL A 41 -3.23 -7.33 -2.37
N ARG A 42 -3.76 -8.54 -2.62
CA ARG A 42 -4.57 -9.28 -1.64
C ARG A 42 -3.74 -10.04 -0.62
N ASP A 43 -2.47 -10.29 -0.93
CA ASP A 43 -1.80 -11.47 -0.40
C ASP A 43 -1.39 -11.28 1.07
N THR A 44 -1.77 -12.27 1.88
CA THR A 44 -1.84 -12.28 3.35
C THR A 44 -0.47 -12.50 4.02
N GLY A 45 0.62 -12.06 3.40
CA GLY A 45 1.97 -12.43 3.83
C GLY A 45 3.13 -11.66 3.18
N LEU A 46 4.36 -12.04 3.57
CA LEU A 46 5.64 -11.61 2.97
C LEU A 46 5.66 -11.68 1.43
N ASN A 47 4.84 -12.56 0.84
CA ASN A 47 4.71 -12.72 -0.61
C ASN A 47 4.09 -11.49 -1.28
N GLY A 48 3.16 -10.77 -0.63
CA GLY A 48 2.52 -9.60 -1.24
C GLY A 48 3.50 -8.47 -1.52
N PHE A 49 4.47 -8.27 -0.64
CA PHE A 49 5.55 -7.29 -0.82
C PHE A 49 6.69 -7.83 -1.71
N ALA A 50 7.08 -9.10 -1.54
CA ALA A 50 8.11 -9.74 -2.37
C ALA A 50 7.68 -9.90 -3.84
N ALA A 51 6.38 -9.95 -4.11
CA ALA A 51 5.83 -9.99 -5.46
C ALA A 51 5.82 -8.61 -6.13
N VAL A 52 6.03 -7.50 -5.42
CA VAL A 52 6.00 -6.15 -6.02
C VAL A 52 7.07 -5.97 -7.09
N PRO A 53 8.35 -6.32 -6.86
CA PRO A 53 9.38 -6.31 -7.90
C PRO A 53 9.10 -7.27 -9.06
N GLU A 54 8.39 -8.38 -8.82
CA GLU A 54 8.09 -9.40 -9.85
C GLU A 54 6.88 -9.04 -10.71
N LEU A 55 5.84 -8.48 -10.10
CA LEU A 55 4.59 -8.08 -10.77
C LEU A 55 4.78 -6.79 -11.57
N ARG A 56 5.67 -5.90 -11.10
CA ARG A 56 5.95 -4.61 -11.72
C ARG A 56 7.44 -4.25 -11.57
N PRO A 57 8.32 -4.83 -12.40
CA PRO A 57 9.77 -4.53 -12.36
C PRO A 57 10.09 -3.07 -12.71
N ASP A 58 9.15 -2.35 -13.32
CA ASP A 58 9.19 -0.91 -13.59
C ASP A 58 8.82 -0.06 -12.35
N VAL A 59 8.09 -0.64 -11.40
CA VAL A 59 7.80 -0.01 -10.10
C VAL A 59 9.02 -0.24 -9.22
N ALA A 60 9.96 0.70 -9.34
CA ALA A 60 11.04 0.87 -8.38
C ALA A 60 10.46 0.91 -6.95
N ILE A 61 11.28 0.50 -5.97
CA ILE A 61 11.04 0.53 -4.52
C ILE A 61 9.94 1.55 -4.15
N PRO A 62 8.82 1.11 -3.54
CA PRO A 62 7.72 2.01 -3.23
C PRO A 62 8.16 3.09 -2.26
N ASP A 63 7.53 4.26 -2.36
CA ASP A 63 7.76 5.35 -1.41
C ASP A 63 7.14 5.00 -0.05
N VAL A 64 6.00 4.30 -0.06
CA VAL A 64 5.26 3.87 1.14
C VAL A 64 4.59 2.50 0.92
N ALA A 65 4.54 1.69 1.97
CA ALA A 65 3.70 0.50 2.06
C ALA A 65 2.60 0.70 3.11
N ILE A 66 1.35 0.42 2.74
CA ILE A 66 0.18 0.42 3.62
C ILE A 66 -0.25 -1.04 3.79
N LEU A 67 -0.36 -1.48 5.04
CA LEU A 67 -0.61 -2.86 5.40
C LEU A 67 -1.79 -2.91 6.35
N ASP A 68 -2.79 -3.73 6.05
CA ASP A 68 -3.81 -4.02 7.05
C ASP A 68 -3.21 -4.84 8.21
N VAL A 69 -3.56 -4.43 9.43
CA VAL A 69 -3.12 -5.02 10.69
C VAL A 69 -3.99 -6.22 11.08
N GLY A 70 -5.18 -6.34 10.51
CA GLY A 70 -6.11 -7.46 10.74
C GLY A 70 -5.72 -8.75 10.01
N LEU A 71 -4.79 -8.67 9.05
CA LEU A 71 -4.39 -9.79 8.21
C LEU A 71 -3.95 -11.02 9.02
N PRO A 72 -4.67 -12.15 8.93
CA PRO A 72 -4.28 -13.37 9.60
C PRO A 72 -2.97 -13.88 9.00
N LYS A 73 -1.89 -13.88 9.81
CA LYS A 73 -0.51 -14.36 9.56
C LYS A 73 0.54 -13.32 9.19
N MET A 74 0.25 -12.02 9.14
CA MET A 74 1.28 -10.97 9.07
C MET A 74 1.51 -10.31 10.42
N ASN A 75 2.61 -10.64 11.09
CA ASN A 75 3.22 -9.72 12.04
C ASN A 75 3.94 -8.63 11.23
N GLY A 76 3.32 -7.44 11.09
CA GLY A 76 3.84 -6.29 10.32
C GLY A 76 5.26 -5.80 10.68
N PHE A 77 5.91 -6.43 11.67
CA PHE A 77 7.31 -6.24 12.05
C PHE A 77 8.31 -6.98 11.14
N GLN A 78 7.91 -8.00 10.37
CA GLN A 78 8.85 -8.77 9.53
C GLN A 78 9.36 -8.03 8.27
N LEU A 79 8.80 -6.85 7.96
CA LEU A 79 9.09 -6.08 6.74
C LEU A 79 10.23 -5.05 6.89
N THR A 80 10.94 -5.04 8.02
CA THR A 80 11.95 -3.99 8.33
C THR A 80 13.40 -4.50 8.41
N GLY A 81 13.65 -5.75 7.97
CA GLY A 81 14.98 -6.36 7.94
C GLY A 81 15.73 -6.13 6.64
#